data_AF-L7M8J4-F1
#
_entry.id   AF-L7M8J4-F1
#
_cell.length_a   1.000
_cell.length_b   1.000
_cell.length_c   1.000
_cell.angle_alpha   90.00
_cell.angle_beta   90.00
_cell.angle_gamma   90.00
#
_symmetry.space_group_name_H-M   'P 1'
#
loop_
_entity.id
_entity.type
_entity.pdbx_description
1 polymer ?
#
loop_
_entity_poly.entity_id
_entity_poly.type
_entity_poly.pdbx_seq_one_letter_code
_entity_poly.pdbx_strand_id
1 'polypeptide(L)'
;MAGTFTITTLVLLFTAARTFSNVTKVEAPEDCKLNVFNEFWKNHTKMWTIQKTDVLRTCEWFEPKNITGSGLDIMTHFKDNNTPKEMKEHWIYEENATITRPDPAGYGQYEERIIHQNVTCAVIRVDLFWFAKDSWWNVTCGEQPKKDGKGQGDLKKQQGAGDTDMYPDWEEKCCKKSKKKDQPYLCNSRPHHKLLADDKSKKSVPKDCIDAYNNAKGTVWRDVQIYKDDCE
;
A
#
# COMPACT_ATOMS: atom_id res chain seq x y z
N MET A 1 40.23 52.38 2.04
CA MET A 1 39.59 52.83 0.78
C MET A 1 38.41 51.91 0.52
N ALA A 2 37.21 52.36 0.89
CA ALA A 2 35.97 51.61 0.77
C ALA A 2 35.23 52.11 -0.49
N GLY A 3 35.02 51.22 -1.46
CA GLY A 3 34.31 51.52 -2.70
C GLY A 3 32.85 51.09 -2.60
N THR A 4 31.95 52.05 -2.54
CA THR A 4 30.49 51.88 -2.66
C THR A 4 30.13 51.51 -4.09
N PHE A 5 29.53 50.34 -4.30
CA PHE A 5 28.96 49.91 -5.57
C PHE A 5 27.49 50.33 -5.64
N THR A 6 27.17 51.20 -6.59
CA THR A 6 25.81 51.63 -6.93
C THR A 6 25.23 50.66 -7.97
N ILE A 7 24.21 49.89 -7.62
CA ILE A 7 23.51 48.99 -8.56
C ILE A 7 22.26 49.71 -9.07
N THR A 8 22.32 50.16 -10.31
CA THR A 8 21.20 50.78 -11.02
C THR A 8 20.22 49.68 -11.46
N THR A 9 19.00 49.70 -10.93
CA THR A 9 17.93 48.75 -11.26
C THR A 9 17.36 49.06 -12.65
N LEU A 10 17.53 48.16 -13.62
CA LEU A 10 16.93 48.28 -14.95
C LEU A 10 15.52 47.68 -14.92
N VAL A 11 14.49 48.54 -14.95
CA VAL A 11 13.09 48.12 -15.05
C VAL A 11 12.75 47.91 -16.52
N LEU A 12 12.60 46.66 -16.96
CA LEU A 12 12.09 46.30 -18.28
C LEU A 12 10.56 46.17 -18.23
N LEU A 13 9.89 47.24 -18.62
CA LEU A 13 8.46 47.25 -18.93
C LEU A 13 8.26 46.66 -20.34
N PHE A 14 7.82 45.41 -20.42
CA PHE A 14 7.27 44.84 -21.66
C PHE A 14 5.75 44.98 -21.67
N THR A 15 5.24 46.08 -22.24
CA THR A 15 3.86 46.16 -22.71
C THR A 15 3.81 45.64 -24.14
N ALA A 16 3.53 44.35 -24.30
CA ALA A 16 3.12 43.77 -25.57
C ALA A 16 1.68 43.25 -25.43
N ALA A 17 0.72 44.06 -25.86
CA ALA A 17 -0.65 43.63 -26.08
C ALA A 17 -0.66 42.64 -27.26
N ARG A 18 -0.67 41.34 -26.96
CA ARG A 18 -1.02 40.29 -27.91
C ARG A 18 -2.40 39.77 -27.54
N THR A 19 -3.36 40.01 -28.43
CA THR A 19 -4.63 39.29 -28.49
C THR A 19 -4.34 37.81 -28.69
N PHE A 20 -4.43 37.03 -27.61
CA PHE A 20 -4.46 35.58 -27.69
C PHE A 20 -5.88 35.13 -28.04
N SER A 21 -6.00 34.58 -29.24
CA SER A 21 -7.13 33.78 -29.70
C SER A 21 -7.51 32.73 -28.64
N ASN A 22 -8.82 32.55 -28.43
CA ASN A 22 -9.48 31.51 -27.64
C ASN A 22 -8.55 30.38 -27.16
N VAL A 23 -7.96 30.58 -25.99
CA VAL A 23 -7.28 29.53 -25.25
C VAL A 23 -8.38 28.60 -24.76
N THR A 24 -8.50 27.46 -25.45
CA THR A 24 -9.12 26.24 -24.90
C THR A 24 -8.68 26.16 -23.45
N LYS A 25 -9.65 26.08 -22.52
CA LYS A 25 -9.43 25.94 -21.08
C LYS A 25 -8.41 24.82 -20.85
N VAL A 26 -7.13 25.18 -20.75
CA VAL A 26 -6.08 24.27 -20.34
C VAL A 26 -6.35 24.10 -18.86
N GLU A 27 -7.01 23.01 -18.52
CA GLU A 27 -7.06 22.53 -17.15
C GLU A 27 -5.61 22.53 -16.67
N ALA A 28 -5.32 23.35 -15.66
CA ALA A 28 -4.03 23.30 -15.00
C ALA A 28 -3.75 21.83 -14.68
N PRO A 29 -2.55 21.31 -14.98
CA PRO A 29 -2.22 19.93 -14.64
C PRO A 29 -2.59 19.76 -13.16
N GLU A 30 -3.45 18.77 -12.88
CA GLU A 30 -3.79 18.41 -11.51
C GLU A 30 -2.49 18.41 -10.72
N ASP A 31 -2.47 19.28 -9.72
CA ASP A 31 -1.32 19.54 -8.85
C ASP A 31 -0.66 18.19 -8.55
N CYS A 32 0.60 18.00 -8.97
CA CYS A 32 1.34 16.73 -8.88
C CYS A 32 1.51 16.36 -7.40
N LYS A 33 0.44 15.91 -6.75
CA LYS A 33 0.40 15.63 -5.33
C LYS A 33 1.32 14.44 -5.11
N LEU A 34 2.45 14.73 -4.47
CA LEU A 34 3.48 13.74 -4.20
C LEU A 34 2.84 12.59 -3.40
N ASN A 35 3.12 11.35 -3.82
CA ASN A 35 2.58 10.18 -3.13
C ASN A 35 3.12 10.14 -1.69
N VAL A 36 2.24 9.90 -0.71
CA VAL A 36 2.59 9.93 0.73
C VAL A 36 3.75 8.98 1.07
N PHE A 37 3.88 7.85 0.38
CA PHE A 37 4.99 6.92 0.58
C PHE A 37 6.33 7.54 0.17
N ASN A 38 6.35 8.40 -0.84
CA ASN A 38 7.58 9.09 -1.27
C ASN A 38 8.11 10.01 -0.16
N GLU A 39 7.22 10.80 0.45
CA GLU A 39 7.57 11.68 1.57
C GLU A 39 7.95 10.88 2.81
N PHE A 40 7.17 9.85 3.13
CA PHE A 40 7.43 8.96 4.26
C PHE A 40 8.84 8.36 4.16
N TRP A 41 9.19 7.71 3.05
CA TRP A 41 10.49 7.06 2.91
C TRP A 41 11.67 8.02 2.74
N LYS A 42 11.44 9.29 2.38
CA LYS A 42 12.48 10.33 2.45
C LYS A 42 12.87 10.69 3.88
N ASN A 43 11.95 10.55 4.83
CA ASN A 43 12.16 10.89 6.24
C ASN A 43 12.57 9.69 7.10
N HIS A 44 12.44 8.46 6.58
CA HIS A 44 12.69 7.23 7.31
C HIS A 44 13.69 6.34 6.58
N THR A 45 14.86 6.10 7.19
CA THR A 45 15.89 5.20 6.63
C THR A 45 15.76 3.75 7.09
N LYS A 46 14.99 3.51 8.17
CA LYS A 46 14.76 2.18 8.72
C LYS A 46 13.44 2.15 9.49
N MET A 47 12.56 1.22 9.14
CA MET A 47 11.28 1.01 9.83
C MET A 47 11.11 -0.44 10.21
N TRP A 48 10.80 -0.71 11.48
CA TRP A 48 10.51 -2.05 12.01
C TRP A 48 9.02 -2.34 11.95
N THR A 49 8.66 -3.56 11.57
CA THR A 49 7.32 -4.09 11.83
C THR A 49 7.20 -4.48 13.29
N ILE A 50 6.36 -3.78 14.03
CA ILE A 50 6.12 -4.03 15.45
C ILE A 50 5.04 -5.08 15.63
N GLN A 51 3.91 -4.91 14.95
CA GLN A 51 2.78 -5.83 14.94
C GLN A 51 2.24 -5.96 13.53
N LYS A 52 1.68 -7.13 13.21
CA LYS A 52 0.90 -7.32 11.99
C LYS A 52 -0.13 -8.42 12.11
N THR A 53 -1.06 -8.45 11.17
CA THR A 53 -2.15 -9.43 11.11
C THR A 53 -1.91 -10.57 10.12
N ASP A 54 -0.66 -10.75 9.65
CA ASP A 54 -0.18 -11.93 8.91
C ASP A 54 0.94 -12.63 9.71
N VAL A 55 1.32 -13.86 9.33
CA VAL A 55 2.04 -14.78 10.26
C VAL A 55 3.32 -15.37 9.71
N LEU A 56 3.88 -14.82 8.65
CA LEU A 56 4.95 -15.53 7.93
C LEU A 56 6.36 -15.23 8.41
N ARG A 57 6.61 -14.11 9.11
CA ARG A 57 7.97 -13.58 9.32
C ARG A 57 8.12 -12.89 10.67
N THR A 58 9.25 -13.07 11.34
CA THR A 58 9.62 -12.37 12.58
C THR A 58 10.78 -11.40 12.35
N CYS A 59 11.00 -10.44 13.27
CA CYS A 59 12.08 -9.46 13.17
C CYS A 59 12.13 -8.73 11.82
N GLU A 60 10.96 -8.41 11.28
CA GLU A 60 10.83 -7.79 9.96
C GLU A 60 11.09 -6.28 10.05
N TRP A 61 11.90 -5.77 9.12
CA TRP A 61 12.15 -4.34 8.98
C TRP A 61 12.54 -3.97 7.55
N PHE A 62 12.39 -2.69 7.22
CA PHE A 62 12.47 -2.16 5.87
C PHE A 62 13.53 -1.06 5.78
N GLU A 63 14.26 -1.04 4.68
CA GLU A 63 15.30 -0.08 4.36
C GLU A 63 15.09 0.44 2.92
N PRO A 64 14.74 1.73 2.71
CA PRO A 64 14.67 2.25 1.35
C PRO A 64 16.07 2.28 0.73
N LYS A 65 16.18 1.78 -0.51
CA LYS A 65 17.43 1.75 -1.28
C LYS A 65 17.46 2.79 -2.38
N ASN A 66 16.32 3.04 -3.01
CA ASN A 66 16.19 4.04 -4.07
C ASN A 66 14.77 4.61 -4.05
N ILE A 67 14.64 5.93 -4.15
CA ILE A 67 13.35 6.63 -4.17
C ILE A 67 13.34 7.50 -5.42
N THR A 68 12.49 7.17 -6.38
CA THR A 68 12.37 7.92 -7.65
C THR A 68 11.03 8.66 -7.70
N GLY A 69 10.74 9.33 -8.82
CA GLY A 69 9.42 9.92 -9.04
C GLY A 69 8.32 8.89 -9.32
N SER A 70 8.68 7.68 -9.78
CA SER A 70 7.74 6.64 -10.21
C SER A 70 7.58 5.48 -9.24
N GLY A 71 8.50 5.32 -8.28
CA GLY A 71 8.42 4.23 -7.31
C GLY A 71 9.50 4.29 -6.24
N LEU A 72 9.59 3.21 -5.46
CA LEU A 72 10.69 2.99 -4.54
C LEU A 72 11.18 1.55 -4.51
N ASP A 73 12.49 1.39 -4.28
CA ASP A 73 13.11 0.12 -3.95
C ASP A 73 13.23 0.00 -2.43
N ILE A 74 12.67 -1.07 -1.86
CA ILE A 74 12.82 -1.42 -0.44
C ILE A 74 13.63 -2.71 -0.33
N MET A 75 14.58 -2.74 0.61
CA MET A 75 15.13 -3.99 1.12
C MET A 75 14.36 -4.37 2.39
N THR A 76 13.72 -5.54 2.35
CA THR A 76 13.02 -6.11 3.49
C THR A 76 13.90 -7.17 4.13
N HIS A 77 14.20 -6.99 5.41
CA HIS A 77 14.95 -7.92 6.23
C HIS A 77 14.01 -8.62 7.18
N PHE A 78 14.19 -9.92 7.42
CA PHE A 78 13.36 -10.69 8.33
C PHE A 78 14.04 -11.99 8.77
N LYS A 79 13.48 -12.67 9.76
CA LYS A 79 13.82 -14.05 10.11
C LYS A 79 12.71 -15.00 9.60
N ASP A 80 13.14 -16.05 8.93
CA ASP A 80 12.31 -17.21 8.56
C ASP A 80 12.87 -18.43 9.27
N ASN A 81 12.08 -19.04 10.17
CA ASN A 81 12.54 -20.10 11.07
C ASN A 81 13.89 -19.76 11.75
N ASN A 82 13.98 -18.55 12.31
CA ASN A 82 15.19 -17.96 12.93
C ASN A 82 16.40 -17.74 12.01
N THR A 83 16.28 -18.04 10.72
CA THR A 83 17.33 -17.77 9.73
C THR A 83 17.14 -16.36 9.16
N PRO A 84 18.14 -15.47 9.23
CA PRO A 84 18.07 -14.16 8.59
C PRO A 84 17.90 -14.30 7.08
N LYS A 85 17.00 -13.49 6.52
CA LYS A 85 16.68 -13.39 5.10
C LYS A 85 16.55 -11.92 4.72
N GLU A 86 16.82 -11.65 3.45
CA GLU A 86 16.60 -10.37 2.83
C GLU A 86 15.87 -10.53 1.50
N MET A 87 15.08 -9.55 1.13
CA MET A 87 14.35 -9.53 -0.13
C MET A 87 14.29 -8.10 -0.66
N LYS A 88 14.72 -7.92 -1.91
CA LYS A 88 14.59 -6.64 -2.61
C LYS A 88 13.22 -6.57 -3.30
N GLU A 89 12.52 -5.49 -3.07
CA GLU A 89 11.18 -5.24 -3.60
C GLU A 89 11.16 -3.92 -4.36
N HIS A 90 10.53 -3.91 -5.54
CA HIS A 90 10.27 -2.69 -6.30
C HIS A 90 8.77 -2.36 -6.20
N TRP A 91 8.48 -1.20 -5.66
CA TRP A 91 7.12 -0.68 -5.45
C TRP A 91 6.86 0.48 -6.40
N ILE A 92 5.69 0.49 -7.02
CA ILE A 92 5.26 1.51 -7.98
C ILE A 92 4.30 2.45 -7.26
N TYR A 93 4.48 3.76 -7.41
CA TYR A 93 3.51 4.73 -6.89
C TYR A 93 2.26 4.73 -7.76
N GLU A 94 1.13 4.60 -7.09
CA GLU A 94 -0.19 4.73 -7.71
C GLU A 94 -0.88 5.99 -7.21
N GLU A 95 -2.03 6.29 -7.80
CA GLU A 95 -2.95 7.32 -7.30
C GLU A 95 -3.45 7.00 -5.88
N ASN A 96 -4.04 8.00 -5.21
CA ASN A 96 -4.68 7.82 -3.90
C ASN A 96 -3.75 7.25 -2.82
N ALA A 97 -2.50 7.76 -2.75
CA ALA A 97 -1.57 7.42 -1.67
C ALA A 97 -1.31 5.90 -1.53
N THR A 98 -1.30 5.21 -2.67
CA THR A 98 -1.16 3.76 -2.75
C THR A 98 0.17 3.41 -3.39
N ILE A 99 0.76 2.28 -3.00
CA ILE A 99 1.85 1.63 -3.74
C ILE A 99 1.47 0.22 -4.12
N THR A 100 1.96 -0.25 -5.26
CA THR A 100 1.70 -1.61 -5.74
C THR A 100 3.00 -2.32 -6.08
N ARG A 101 2.96 -3.65 -6.00
CA ARG A 101 3.96 -4.50 -6.65
C ARG A 101 3.32 -5.78 -7.17
N PRO A 102 3.80 -6.34 -8.28
CA PRO A 102 3.43 -7.69 -8.67
C PRO A 102 3.97 -8.71 -7.66
N ASP A 103 3.22 -9.78 -7.45
CA ASP A 103 3.75 -10.96 -6.76
C ASP A 103 4.88 -11.58 -7.61
N PRO A 104 6.05 -11.89 -7.03
CA PRO A 104 7.19 -12.41 -7.78
C PRO A 104 6.91 -13.72 -8.53
N ALA A 105 5.97 -14.53 -8.02
CA ALA A 105 5.58 -15.78 -8.67
C ALA A 105 4.46 -15.58 -9.71
N GLY A 106 4.00 -14.33 -9.91
CA GLY A 106 3.02 -13.97 -10.92
C GLY A 106 1.58 -14.37 -10.56
N TYR A 107 1.32 -14.75 -9.30
CA TYR A 107 -0.01 -15.14 -8.86
C TYR A 107 -0.93 -13.95 -8.60
N GLY A 108 -0.39 -12.74 -8.51
CA GLY A 108 -1.16 -11.61 -8.04
C GLY A 108 -0.40 -10.29 -7.97
N GLN A 109 -0.90 -9.41 -7.11
CA GLN A 109 -0.29 -8.14 -6.77
C GLN A 109 -0.55 -7.80 -5.30
N TYR A 110 0.41 -7.13 -4.69
CA TYR A 110 0.27 -6.50 -3.39
C TYR A 110 -0.05 -5.03 -3.59
N GLU A 111 -0.92 -4.50 -2.76
CA GLU A 111 -1.25 -3.09 -2.71
C GLU A 111 -1.12 -2.62 -1.25
N GLU A 112 -0.37 -1.55 -1.01
CA GLU A 112 -0.21 -0.97 0.32
C GLU A 112 -0.70 0.47 0.37
N ARG A 113 -1.30 0.81 1.50
CA ARG A 113 -1.81 2.16 1.81
C ARG A 113 -1.42 2.56 3.22
N ILE A 114 -0.86 3.76 3.38
CA ILE A 114 -0.71 4.38 4.70
C ILE A 114 -2.08 4.87 5.14
N ILE A 115 -2.61 4.28 6.22
CA ILE A 115 -3.90 4.66 6.80
C ILE A 115 -3.76 5.61 7.99
N HIS A 116 -2.59 5.62 8.63
CA HIS A 116 -2.19 6.58 9.66
C HIS A 116 -0.68 6.73 9.64
N GLN A 117 -0.15 7.93 9.88
CA GLN A 117 1.27 8.14 10.06
C GLN A 117 1.54 9.26 11.05
N ASN A 118 2.70 9.16 11.69
CA ASN A 118 3.29 10.16 12.56
C ASN A 118 4.80 10.21 12.27
N VAL A 119 5.53 11.12 12.91
CA VAL A 119 6.97 11.37 12.70
C VAL A 119 7.84 10.13 12.93
N THR A 120 7.38 9.15 13.71
CA THR A 120 8.19 7.96 14.07
C THR A 120 7.48 6.63 13.83
N CYS A 121 6.26 6.64 13.29
CA CYS A 121 5.47 5.42 13.10
C CYS A 121 4.46 5.56 11.95
N ALA A 122 4.05 4.42 11.42
CA ALA A 122 3.01 4.35 10.41
C ALA A 122 2.16 3.11 10.60
N VAL A 123 0.91 3.18 10.17
CA VAL A 123 0.01 2.04 10.05
C VAL A 123 -0.27 1.84 8.58
N ILE A 124 0.04 0.64 8.10
CA ILE A 124 -0.12 0.26 6.70
C ILE A 124 -1.23 -0.79 6.60
N ARG A 125 -2.14 -0.58 5.66
CA ARG A 125 -3.05 -1.61 5.17
C ARG A 125 -2.44 -2.27 3.94
N VAL A 126 -2.48 -3.59 3.89
CA VAL A 126 -1.97 -4.43 2.81
C VAL A 126 -3.13 -5.21 2.23
N ASP A 127 -3.50 -4.92 0.99
CA ASP A 127 -4.46 -5.69 0.22
C ASP A 127 -3.68 -6.66 -0.70
N LEU A 128 -4.04 -7.95 -0.65
CA LEU A 128 -3.44 -9.00 -1.48
C LEU A 128 -4.45 -9.42 -2.53
N PHE A 129 -4.10 -9.21 -3.78
CA PHE A 129 -4.93 -9.60 -4.90
C PHE A 129 -4.32 -10.79 -5.65
N TRP A 130 -5.11 -11.79 -6.01
CA TRP A 130 -4.67 -12.90 -6.87
C TRP A 130 -5.47 -12.98 -8.16
N PHE A 131 -4.81 -13.52 -9.18
CA PHE A 131 -5.40 -13.87 -10.45
C PHE A 131 -6.09 -15.23 -10.34
N ALA A 132 -7.42 -15.25 -10.42
CA ALA A 132 -8.18 -16.47 -10.60
C ALA A 132 -8.17 -16.89 -12.08
N LYS A 133 -7.33 -17.86 -12.42
CA LYS A 133 -7.41 -18.58 -13.71
C LYS A 133 -8.52 -19.63 -13.61
N ASP A 134 -9.46 -19.58 -14.54
CA ASP A 134 -10.46 -20.63 -14.84
C ASP A 134 -11.65 -20.80 -13.85
N SER A 135 -12.75 -20.14 -14.20
CA SER A 135 -14.17 -20.58 -14.29
C SER A 135 -14.85 -21.51 -13.27
N TRP A 136 -14.27 -21.88 -12.12
CA TRP A 136 -15.04 -22.64 -11.11
C TRP A 136 -15.85 -21.72 -10.18
N TRP A 137 -15.47 -20.46 -10.13
CA TRP A 137 -16.16 -19.39 -9.43
C TRP A 137 -16.86 -18.52 -10.47
N ASN A 138 -18.15 -18.77 -10.72
CA ASN A 138 -19.00 -17.83 -11.47
C ASN A 138 -19.29 -16.61 -10.57
N VAL A 139 -18.26 -15.86 -10.20
CA VAL A 139 -18.39 -14.64 -9.40
C VAL A 139 -18.58 -13.48 -10.37
N THR A 140 -19.83 -13.13 -10.63
CA THR A 140 -20.15 -11.87 -11.31
C THR A 140 -19.90 -10.72 -10.35
N CYS A 141 -18.95 -9.85 -10.69
CA CYS A 141 -18.67 -8.63 -9.92
C CYS A 141 -19.95 -7.80 -9.75
N GLY A 142 -20.40 -7.60 -8.50
CA GLY A 142 -21.44 -6.62 -8.17
C GLY A 142 -22.89 -7.07 -8.30
N GLU A 143 -23.18 -8.31 -8.68
CA GLU A 143 -24.50 -8.88 -8.40
C GLU A 143 -24.46 -9.50 -7.00
N GLN A 144 -25.10 -8.84 -6.02
CA GLN A 144 -25.54 -9.58 -4.83
C GLN A 144 -26.27 -10.83 -5.32
N PRO A 145 -26.08 -12.01 -4.69
CA PRO A 145 -26.83 -13.20 -5.07
C PRO A 145 -28.30 -12.83 -5.06
N LYS A 146 -28.93 -12.87 -6.25
CA LYS A 146 -30.34 -12.57 -6.39
C LYS A 146 -31.10 -13.51 -5.44
N LYS A 147 -31.88 -12.93 -4.52
CA LYS A 147 -32.74 -13.65 -3.56
C LYS A 147 -33.93 -14.28 -4.29
N ASP A 148 -33.67 -14.97 -5.39
CA ASP A 148 -34.66 -15.69 -6.14
C ASP A 148 -34.67 -17.06 -5.49
N GLY A 149 -35.67 -17.32 -4.64
CA GLY A 149 -35.79 -18.49 -3.76
C GLY A 149 -35.88 -19.86 -4.45
N LYS A 150 -35.12 -20.09 -5.52
CA LYS A 150 -34.95 -21.34 -6.26
C LYS A 150 -33.47 -21.49 -6.63
N GLY A 151 -32.64 -21.67 -5.61
CA GLY A 151 -31.19 -21.85 -5.74
C GLY A 151 -30.44 -21.84 -4.40
N GLN A 152 -31.17 -21.81 -3.28
CA GLN A 152 -30.62 -21.88 -1.93
C GLN A 152 -30.44 -23.34 -1.48
N GLY A 153 -29.98 -24.18 -2.40
CA GLY A 153 -29.51 -25.54 -2.16
C GLY A 153 -28.15 -25.64 -2.81
N ASP A 154 -27.11 -25.83 -2.00
CA ASP A 154 -25.76 -26.20 -2.41
C ASP A 154 -24.76 -25.09 -2.81
N LEU A 155 -24.90 -23.88 -2.22
CA LEU A 155 -23.71 -23.19 -1.66
C LEU A 155 -23.46 -23.69 -0.22
N LYS A 156 -23.58 -25.01 -0.02
CA LYS A 156 -22.93 -25.65 1.11
C LYS A 156 -21.44 -25.67 0.79
N LYS A 157 -20.66 -25.00 1.62
CA LYS A 157 -19.36 -25.49 2.11
C LYS A 157 -18.63 -26.40 1.11
N GLN A 158 -18.07 -25.80 0.07
CA GLN A 158 -16.86 -26.34 -0.56
C GLN A 158 -15.83 -25.24 -0.33
N GLN A 159 -15.28 -25.08 0.88
CA GLN A 159 -14.31 -26.02 1.47
C GLN A 159 -13.34 -26.55 0.40
N GLY A 160 -12.87 -25.65 -0.46
CA GLY A 160 -11.59 -25.82 -1.11
C GLY A 160 -10.52 -25.76 -0.02
N ALA A 161 -9.82 -26.86 0.18
CA ALA A 161 -8.69 -26.95 1.11
C ALA A 161 -7.63 -25.89 0.74
N GLY A 162 -7.69 -24.74 1.42
CA GLY A 162 -6.87 -23.57 1.18
C GLY A 162 -7.52 -22.33 1.80
N ASP A 163 -7.26 -22.11 3.08
CA ASP A 163 -7.53 -20.89 3.87
C ASP A 163 -8.98 -20.35 4.00
N THR A 164 -9.97 -20.89 3.29
CA THR A 164 -11.36 -20.38 3.35
C THR A 164 -12.15 -20.83 4.57
N ASP A 165 -11.76 -21.92 5.25
CA ASP A 165 -12.32 -22.34 6.55
C ASP A 165 -11.94 -21.39 7.71
N MET A 166 -11.01 -20.45 7.50
CA MET A 166 -10.46 -19.62 8.56
C MET A 166 -11.20 -18.28 8.80
N TYR A 167 -12.22 -17.94 7.97
CA TYR A 167 -12.81 -16.60 7.95
C TYR A 167 -14.32 -16.60 7.61
N PRO A 168 -15.23 -16.85 8.58
CA PRO A 168 -16.67 -16.93 8.31
C PRO A 168 -17.35 -15.61 7.91
N ASP A 169 -16.75 -14.45 8.22
CA ASP A 169 -17.39 -13.13 8.08
C ASP A 169 -16.78 -12.24 6.98
N TRP A 170 -15.78 -12.72 6.21
CA TRP A 170 -15.19 -11.94 5.12
C TRP A 170 -15.68 -12.45 3.76
N GLU A 171 -16.30 -11.55 2.99
CA GLU A 171 -16.63 -11.81 1.60
C GLU A 171 -15.43 -11.48 0.71
N GLU A 172 -14.85 -12.50 0.07
CA GLU A 172 -13.89 -12.32 -1.00
C GLU A 172 -14.52 -11.48 -2.12
N LYS A 173 -13.85 -10.39 -2.49
CA LYS A 173 -14.32 -9.48 -3.54
C LYS A 173 -13.48 -9.64 -4.79
N CYS A 174 -14.04 -10.27 -5.81
CA CYS A 174 -13.48 -10.26 -7.16
C CYS A 174 -14.00 -9.01 -7.89
N CYS A 175 -13.11 -8.05 -8.18
CA CYS A 175 -13.53 -6.69 -8.57
C CYS A 175 -12.89 -6.13 -9.85
N LYS A 176 -11.96 -6.83 -10.51
CA LYS A 176 -11.44 -6.37 -11.80
C LYS A 176 -11.61 -7.43 -12.88
N LYS A 177 -12.54 -7.18 -13.81
CA LYS A 177 -12.36 -7.67 -15.18
C LYS A 177 -11.15 -6.92 -15.72
N SER A 178 -10.11 -7.66 -16.06
CA SER A 178 -9.07 -7.09 -16.92
C SER A 178 -9.71 -6.54 -18.21
N LYS A 179 -9.14 -5.47 -18.77
CA LYS A 179 -9.55 -4.89 -20.06
C LYS A 179 -9.36 -5.86 -21.26
N LYS A 180 -8.76 -7.04 -21.06
CA LYS A 180 -8.51 -8.04 -22.10
C LYS A 180 -9.49 -9.22 -21.94
N LYS A 181 -10.09 -9.65 -23.06
CA LYS A 181 -11.10 -10.73 -23.13
C LYS A 181 -10.66 -12.08 -22.53
N ASP A 182 -9.35 -12.31 -22.41
CA ASP A 182 -8.76 -13.59 -21.99
C ASP A 182 -7.97 -13.51 -20.67
N GLN A 183 -8.19 -12.48 -19.84
CA GLN A 183 -7.43 -12.30 -18.60
C GLN A 183 -8.21 -12.71 -17.34
N PRO A 184 -7.52 -13.33 -16.37
CA PRO A 184 -8.10 -13.85 -15.13
C PRO A 184 -8.75 -12.76 -14.28
N TYR A 185 -9.75 -13.14 -13.49
CA TYR A 185 -10.36 -12.25 -12.50
C TYR A 185 -9.34 -11.90 -11.42
N LEU A 186 -9.36 -10.66 -10.94
CA LEU A 186 -8.58 -10.27 -9.77
C LEU A 186 -9.46 -10.29 -8.52
N CYS A 187 -9.13 -11.18 -7.58
CA CYS A 187 -9.83 -11.36 -6.32
C CYS A 187 -8.97 -10.90 -5.15
N ASN A 188 -9.58 -10.30 -4.13
CA ASN A 188 -8.87 -9.73 -2.98
C ASN A 188 -9.06 -10.58 -1.72
N SER A 189 -7.96 -10.82 -1.03
CA SER A 189 -7.96 -11.38 0.32
C SER A 189 -8.51 -10.39 1.32
N ARG A 190 -8.74 -10.90 2.51
CA ARG A 190 -8.90 -10.02 3.66
C ARG A 190 -7.63 -9.14 3.78
N PRO A 191 -7.77 -7.82 3.92
CA PRO A 191 -6.62 -6.96 4.10
C PRO A 191 -5.87 -7.30 5.40
N HIS A 192 -4.55 -7.25 5.32
CA HIS A 192 -3.68 -7.29 6.48
C HIS A 192 -3.31 -5.87 6.92
N HIS A 193 -2.88 -5.74 8.17
CA HIS A 193 -2.42 -4.48 8.72
C HIS A 193 -1.04 -4.65 9.33
N LYS A 194 -0.20 -3.64 9.21
CA LYS A 194 1.13 -3.56 9.82
C LYS A 194 1.23 -2.28 10.65
N LEU A 195 1.74 -2.40 11.86
CA LEU A 195 2.19 -1.27 12.67
C LEU A 195 3.70 -1.16 12.54
N LEU A 196 4.17 -0.05 11.96
CA LEU A 196 5.58 0.26 11.76
C LEU A 196 6.05 1.30 12.78
N ALA A 197 7.30 1.19 13.22
CA ALA A 197 7.98 2.22 14.00
C ALA A 197 9.43 2.37 13.55
N ASP A 198 9.96 3.58 13.67
CA ASP A 198 11.35 3.86 13.36
C ASP A 198 12.29 3.14 14.34
N ASP A 199 13.58 3.09 14.01
CA ASP A 199 14.56 2.38 14.83
C ASP A 199 14.67 2.91 16.26
N LYS A 200 14.37 4.19 16.48
CA LYS A 200 14.44 4.85 17.80
C LYS A 200 13.19 4.59 18.65
N SER A 201 12.04 4.33 18.02
CA SER A 201 10.73 4.21 18.66
C SER A 201 10.18 2.78 18.67
N LYS A 202 10.91 1.81 18.11
CA LYS A 202 10.48 0.39 18.06
C LYS A 202 10.15 -0.25 19.41
N LYS A 203 10.75 0.24 20.51
CA LYS A 203 10.46 -0.20 21.90
C LYS A 203 9.35 0.61 22.59
N SER A 204 8.96 1.76 22.03
CA SER A 204 7.94 2.65 22.60
C SER A 204 7.20 3.36 21.48
N VAL A 205 6.29 2.62 20.83
CA VAL A 205 5.50 3.14 19.72
C VAL A 205 4.51 4.18 20.23
N PRO A 206 4.37 5.34 19.55
CA PRO A 206 3.37 6.36 19.91
C PRO A 206 1.95 5.80 20.02
N LYS A 207 1.21 6.28 21.02
CA LYS A 207 -0.13 5.80 21.35
C LYS A 207 -1.13 5.98 20.20
N ASP A 208 -1.02 7.07 19.44
CA ASP A 208 -1.89 7.33 18.29
C ASP A 208 -1.72 6.29 17.19
N CYS A 209 -0.50 5.83 16.91
CA CYS A 209 -0.26 4.74 15.96
C CYS A 209 -0.81 3.40 16.47
N ILE A 210 -0.67 3.11 17.77
CA ILE A 210 -1.27 1.91 18.39
C ILE A 210 -2.80 1.95 18.27
N ASP A 211 -3.42 3.08 18.61
CA ASP A 211 -4.87 3.26 18.55
C ASP A 211 -5.38 3.16 17.10
N ALA A 212 -4.67 3.76 16.14
CA ALA A 212 -4.99 3.64 14.71
C ALA A 212 -4.86 2.21 14.19
N TYR A 213 -3.82 1.47 14.57
CA TYR A 213 -3.66 0.06 14.22
C TYR A 213 -4.79 -0.80 14.79
N ASN A 214 -5.12 -0.61 16.07
CA ASN A 214 -6.20 -1.33 16.73
C ASN A 214 -7.57 -1.07 16.08
N ASN A 215 -7.83 0.18 15.71
CA ASN A 215 -9.05 0.55 14.99
C ASN A 215 -9.10 -0.09 13.59
N ALA A 216 -7.99 -0.03 12.85
CA ALA A 216 -7.93 -0.52 11.48
C ALA A 216 -8.04 -2.04 11.38
N LYS A 217 -7.34 -2.77 12.24
CA LYS A 217 -7.44 -4.23 12.27
C LYS A 217 -8.86 -4.66 12.69
N GLY A 218 -9.46 -3.98 13.66
CA GLY A 218 -10.75 -4.39 14.22
C GLY A 218 -10.64 -5.77 14.88
N THR A 219 -11.63 -6.64 14.65
CA THR A 219 -11.71 -7.99 15.24
C THR A 219 -10.95 -9.06 14.42
N VAL A 220 -9.73 -8.76 13.96
CA VAL A 220 -8.91 -9.78 13.26
C VAL A 220 -8.52 -10.89 14.22
N TRP A 221 -8.63 -12.14 13.75
CA TRP A 221 -8.29 -13.32 14.54
C TRP A 221 -6.80 -13.46 14.81
N ARG A 222 -5.93 -12.96 13.92
CA ARG A 222 -4.47 -12.99 14.11
C ARG A 222 -3.93 -11.57 14.21
N ASP A 223 -3.22 -11.33 15.30
CA ASP A 223 -2.46 -10.13 15.58
C ASP A 223 -1.20 -10.57 16.31
N VAL A 224 -0.04 -10.38 15.69
CA VAL A 224 1.22 -10.94 16.15
C VAL A 224 2.25 -9.84 16.34
N GLN A 225 2.84 -9.81 17.52
CA GLN A 225 4.03 -9.02 17.81
C GLN A 225 5.23 -9.61 17.05
N ILE A 226 5.74 -8.85 16.08
CA ILE A 226 6.82 -9.25 15.17
C ILE A 226 8.19 -8.84 15.71
N TYR A 227 8.27 -7.62 16.24
CA TYR A 227 9.47 -7.12 16.89
C TYR A 227 9.58 -7.64 18.32
N LYS A 228 10.76 -8.15 18.66
CA LYS A 228 11.17 -8.67 19.97
C LYS A 228 12.59 -8.20 20.28
N ASP A 229 12.99 -8.26 21.54
CA ASP A 229 14.33 -7.80 21.97
C ASP A 229 15.48 -8.59 21.33
N ASP A 230 15.25 -9.84 20.91
CA ASP A 230 16.23 -10.71 20.23
C ASP A 230 16.30 -10.48 18.70
N CYS A 231 15.63 -9.45 18.20
CA CYS A 231 15.74 -9.01 16.82
C CYS A 231 16.96 -8.12 16.56
N GLU A 232 17.61 -7.63 17.62
CA GLU A 232 18.86 -6.85 17.58
C GLU A 232 20.10 -7.75 17.60
#